data_AF-A0A6P8TDI8-F1
#
_entry.id   AF-A0A6P8TDI8-F1
#
_cell.length_a   1.000
_cell.length_b   1.000
_cell.length_c   1.000
_cell.angle_alpha   90.00
_cell.angle_beta   90.00
_cell.angle_gamma   90.00
#
_symmetry.space_group_name_H-M   'P 1'
#
loop_
_entity.id
_entity.type
_entity.pdbx_description
1 polymer ?
#
loop_
_entity_poly.entity_id
_entity_poly.type
_entity_poly.pdbx_seq_one_letter_code
_entity_poly.pdbx_strand_id
1 'polypeptide(L)'
;TEAMLQAAEALAGPYVWGPYDILVLPPSFPYGGMENPCLTFATPTLLAGDKSLSNVIAHEISHSWTGNLVTNKTWEHFWLNEGHTVYLERMIGRSMEGEPFRQFKAAGGWKELQDSVNTFGANNPLTNLVPSLQDVDPDDAFSSVPYEKGFALLYHLEELLGGPEVFMGFVKSYIQMFAYGSATTDEWKNYLFTYFKDKVDVLNQVDWDAWMFTPGMPPVKPQYDTTLADACIALSQRWIKATEQDLSSFKVSDMKPLSSHQVIEFLSLLLQEAALPLTHVKKMQEVYDLNASKNAEIRFRWLRLCVRSRWEEAVPMAMKMATDQGRMKFTRPLFREVFTFDKYRDEAVRMFQSHRGAMHPVTAGLVAKDLKIQASSSSL
;
A
#
# COMPACT_ATOMS: atom_id res chain seq x y z
N THR A 1 10.81 -2.23 16.82
CA THR A 1 9.75 -3.16 17.24
C THR A 1 9.25 -2.79 18.62
N GLU A 2 10.02 -2.97 19.70
CA GLU A 2 9.56 -2.66 21.07
C GLU A 2 8.91 -1.28 21.22
N ALA A 3 9.56 -0.21 20.76
CA ALA A 3 8.97 1.14 20.84
C ALA A 3 7.63 1.28 20.07
N MET A 4 7.46 0.57 18.96
CA MET A 4 6.20 0.54 18.21
C MET A 4 5.13 -0.26 18.95
N LEU A 5 5.51 -1.36 19.61
CA LEU A 5 4.61 -2.17 20.42
C LEU A 5 4.09 -1.37 21.62
N GLN A 6 4.97 -0.67 22.34
CA GLN A 6 4.60 0.21 23.44
C GLN A 6 3.68 1.37 22.98
N ALA A 7 3.96 1.97 21.82
CA ALA A 7 3.08 2.98 21.23
C ALA A 7 1.70 2.39 20.87
N ALA A 8 1.66 1.19 20.30
CA ALA A 8 0.41 0.50 19.97
C ALA A 8 -0.39 0.17 21.24
N GLU A 9 0.26 -0.32 22.30
CA GLU A 9 -0.40 -0.61 23.58
C GLU A 9 -1.00 0.65 24.23
N ALA A 10 -0.29 1.77 24.16
CA ALA A 10 -0.78 3.05 24.67
C ALA A 10 -2.06 3.50 23.93
N LEU A 11 -2.11 3.28 22.62
CA LEU A 11 -3.22 3.64 21.75
C LEU A 11 -4.40 2.66 21.89
N ALA A 12 -4.16 1.36 21.76
CA ALA A 12 -5.17 0.33 21.54
C ALA A 12 -5.53 -0.50 22.79
N GLY A 13 -4.72 -0.43 23.85
CA GLY A 13 -4.86 -1.26 25.06
C GLY A 13 -3.84 -2.39 25.13
N PRO A 14 -3.89 -3.26 26.16
CA PRO A 14 -2.85 -4.25 26.43
C PRO A 14 -2.61 -5.21 25.27
N TYR A 15 -1.35 -5.60 25.04
CA TYR A 15 -1.02 -6.71 24.14
C TYR A 15 -1.25 -8.05 24.85
N VAL A 16 -2.10 -8.91 24.27
CA VAL A 16 -2.61 -10.13 24.96
C VAL A 16 -1.97 -11.44 24.51
N TRP A 17 -0.97 -11.39 23.63
CA TRP A 17 -0.47 -12.59 22.93
C TRP A 17 0.83 -13.16 23.51
N GLY A 18 1.46 -12.49 24.48
CA GLY A 18 2.73 -12.91 25.07
C GLY A 18 3.93 -12.36 24.28
N PRO A 19 4.72 -13.18 23.55
CA PRO A 19 5.81 -12.66 22.74
C PRO A 19 5.32 -11.98 21.45
N TYR A 20 6.16 -11.11 20.89
CA TYR A 20 6.00 -10.56 19.54
C TYR A 20 7.30 -10.81 18.77
N ASP A 21 7.39 -11.97 18.11
CA ASP A 21 8.55 -12.36 17.32
C ASP A 21 8.34 -12.06 15.82
N ILE A 22 9.45 -11.94 15.09
CA ILE A 22 9.45 -11.68 13.64
C ILE A 22 10.28 -12.75 12.93
N LEU A 23 9.66 -13.46 11.98
CA LEU A 23 10.33 -14.37 11.06
C LEU A 23 10.54 -13.69 9.71
N VAL A 24 11.80 -13.45 9.34
CA VAL A 24 12.13 -13.00 7.98
C VAL A 24 12.19 -14.21 7.05
N LEU A 25 11.24 -14.27 6.12
CA LEU A 25 11.09 -15.41 5.21
C LEU A 25 12.05 -15.37 4.01
N PRO A 26 12.14 -16.46 3.22
CA PRO A 26 12.80 -16.44 1.93
C PRO A 26 12.17 -15.43 0.95
N PRO A 27 12.90 -15.00 -0.10
CA PRO A 27 12.43 -13.98 -1.02
C PRO A 27 11.13 -14.29 -1.75
N SER A 28 10.72 -15.55 -1.86
CA SER A 28 9.47 -15.96 -2.52
C SER A 28 8.20 -15.65 -1.71
N PHE A 29 8.32 -15.20 -0.45
CA PHE A 29 7.16 -14.80 0.35
C PHE A 29 6.35 -13.69 -0.37
N PRO A 30 5.04 -13.89 -0.61
CA PRO A 30 4.29 -13.08 -1.57
C PRO A 30 3.78 -11.75 -1.01
N TYR A 31 3.82 -11.55 0.31
CA TYR A 31 3.26 -10.37 0.98
C TYR A 31 4.32 -9.44 1.59
N GLY A 32 3.89 -8.31 2.14
CA GLY A 32 4.77 -7.44 2.93
C GLY A 32 5.08 -8.04 4.29
N GLY A 33 4.02 -8.32 5.04
CA GLY A 33 4.05 -9.17 6.22
C GLY A 33 2.83 -10.08 6.25
N MET A 34 2.73 -10.85 7.32
CA MET A 34 1.53 -11.58 7.73
C MET A 34 1.53 -11.61 9.26
N GLU A 35 0.42 -11.19 9.84
CA GLU A 35 0.18 -10.92 11.25
C GLU A 35 -0.02 -12.18 12.11
N ASN A 36 0.64 -13.30 11.76
CA ASN A 36 0.49 -14.55 12.49
C ASN A 36 0.76 -14.32 13.99
N PRO A 37 -0.21 -14.59 14.90
CA PRO A 37 -0.07 -14.27 16.31
C PRO A 37 1.20 -14.85 16.90
N CYS A 38 1.89 -14.07 17.74
CA CYS A 38 3.18 -14.38 18.36
C CYS A 38 4.39 -14.43 17.43
N LEU A 39 4.22 -14.63 16.11
CA LEU A 39 5.32 -14.78 15.15
C LEU A 39 4.97 -14.17 13.79
N THR A 40 5.10 -12.86 13.67
CA THR A 40 4.87 -12.12 12.41
C THR A 40 5.83 -12.60 11.32
N PHE A 41 5.31 -12.92 10.14
CA PHE A 41 6.14 -13.19 8.98
C PHE A 41 6.43 -11.89 8.23
N ALA A 42 7.67 -11.71 7.76
CA ALA A 42 8.11 -10.51 7.07
C ALA A 42 8.90 -10.85 5.80
N THR A 43 8.68 -10.06 4.74
CA THR A 43 9.48 -10.16 3.50
C THR A 43 10.92 -9.69 3.74
N PRO A 44 11.93 -10.34 3.13
CA PRO A 44 13.31 -9.86 3.19
C PRO A 44 13.50 -8.54 2.43
N THR A 45 12.52 -8.13 1.60
CA THR A 45 12.56 -6.83 0.91
C THR A 45 12.44 -5.63 1.86
N LEU A 46 12.10 -5.85 3.15
CA LEU A 46 12.16 -4.81 4.19
C LEU A 46 13.60 -4.47 4.63
N LEU A 47 14.58 -5.31 4.31
CA LEU A 47 15.99 -5.16 4.71
C LEU A 47 16.73 -4.09 3.88
N ALA A 48 16.22 -2.86 3.88
CA ALA A 48 16.81 -1.72 3.17
C ALA A 48 18.15 -1.24 3.77
N GLY A 49 18.45 -1.62 5.02
CA GLY A 49 19.67 -1.25 5.74
C GLY A 49 19.58 0.05 6.56
N ASP A 50 18.48 0.79 6.45
CA ASP A 50 18.26 2.10 7.09
C ASP A 50 16.97 2.16 7.94
N LYS A 51 16.25 1.04 8.06
CA LYS A 51 14.94 0.91 8.74
C LYS A 51 13.78 1.70 8.08
N SER A 52 13.97 2.30 6.91
CA SER A 52 12.94 3.11 6.23
C SER A 52 11.67 2.36 5.82
N LEU A 53 11.68 1.02 5.88
CA LEU A 53 10.53 0.18 5.56
C LEU A 53 9.86 -0.44 6.80
N SER A 54 10.19 0.07 8.01
CA SER A 54 9.67 -0.45 9.27
C SER A 54 8.19 -0.18 9.51
N ASN A 55 7.53 0.62 8.66
CA ASN A 55 6.08 0.83 8.76
C ASN A 55 5.30 -0.47 8.53
N VAL A 56 5.84 -1.42 7.76
CA VAL A 56 5.26 -2.77 7.65
C VAL A 56 5.27 -3.47 9.01
N ILE A 57 6.30 -3.30 9.83
CA ILE A 57 6.30 -3.87 11.20
C ILE A 57 5.25 -3.18 12.09
N ALA A 58 5.06 -1.86 11.95
CA ALA A 58 3.99 -1.17 12.68
C ALA A 58 2.59 -1.65 12.24
N HIS A 59 2.42 -2.01 10.97
CA HIS A 59 1.22 -2.61 10.41
C HIS A 59 0.93 -3.97 11.05
N GLU A 60 1.89 -4.89 11.01
CA GLU A 60 1.71 -6.23 11.60
C GLU A 60 1.55 -6.18 13.13
N ILE A 61 2.19 -5.22 13.82
CA ILE A 61 1.92 -4.97 15.25
C ILE A 61 0.45 -4.58 15.45
N SER A 62 -0.07 -3.66 14.63
CA SER A 62 -1.44 -3.14 14.76
C SER A 62 -2.50 -4.23 14.62
N HIS A 63 -2.27 -5.22 13.74
CA HIS A 63 -3.14 -6.37 13.58
C HIS A 63 -3.35 -7.20 14.85
N SER A 64 -2.44 -7.12 15.82
CA SER A 64 -2.60 -7.75 17.14
C SER A 64 -3.90 -7.32 17.86
N TRP A 65 -4.46 -6.16 17.50
CA TRP A 65 -5.78 -5.70 17.93
C TRP A 65 -6.81 -5.76 16.79
N THR A 66 -6.49 -5.22 15.62
CA THR A 66 -7.41 -5.09 14.48
C THR A 66 -7.16 -6.18 13.43
N GLY A 67 -7.83 -7.32 13.59
CA GLY A 67 -7.65 -8.52 12.78
C GLY A 67 -7.54 -9.76 13.67
N ASN A 68 -6.54 -9.79 14.56
CA ASN A 68 -6.31 -10.94 15.43
C ASN A 68 -7.24 -10.97 16.65
N LEU A 69 -7.50 -9.81 17.28
CA LEU A 69 -8.37 -9.72 18.46
C LEU A 69 -9.83 -9.40 18.09
N VAL A 70 -10.03 -8.52 17.10
CA VAL A 70 -11.31 -8.28 16.45
C VAL A 70 -11.20 -8.64 14.98
N THR A 71 -11.90 -9.69 14.55
CA THR A 71 -11.76 -10.24 13.19
C THR A 71 -12.97 -9.87 12.33
N ASN A 72 -12.76 -9.61 11.03
CA ASN A 72 -13.86 -9.56 10.07
C ASN A 72 -14.65 -10.89 10.06
N LYS A 73 -15.98 -10.83 10.07
CA LYS A 73 -16.83 -12.05 10.10
C LYS A 73 -16.82 -12.84 8.79
N THR A 74 -16.66 -12.14 7.67
CA THR A 74 -16.51 -12.70 6.31
C THR A 74 -15.51 -11.84 5.54
N TRP A 75 -14.96 -12.34 4.43
CA TRP A 75 -13.98 -11.61 3.62
C TRP A 75 -14.55 -10.36 2.93
N GLU A 76 -15.87 -10.23 2.80
CA GLU A 76 -16.52 -9.01 2.32
C GLU A 76 -16.30 -7.83 3.28
N HIS A 77 -16.07 -8.13 4.57
CA HIS A 77 -15.78 -7.15 5.62
C HIS A 77 -14.27 -6.99 5.88
N PHE A 78 -13.40 -7.44 4.97
CA PHE A 78 -11.94 -7.43 5.18
C PHE A 78 -11.36 -6.04 5.46
N TRP A 79 -12.03 -4.97 4.98
CA TRP A 79 -11.66 -3.60 5.32
C TRP A 79 -11.71 -3.30 6.83
N LEU A 80 -12.49 -4.04 7.63
CA LEU A 80 -12.51 -3.88 9.08
C LEU A 80 -11.17 -4.25 9.71
N ASN A 81 -10.49 -5.27 9.18
CA ASN A 81 -9.12 -5.57 9.58
C ASN A 81 -8.22 -4.47 9.02
N GLU A 82 -8.17 -4.35 7.70
CA GLU A 82 -7.10 -3.58 7.05
C GLU A 82 -7.21 -2.07 7.19
N GLY A 83 -8.41 -1.52 7.08
CA GLY A 83 -8.65 -0.09 7.27
C GLY A 83 -8.28 0.36 8.68
N HIS A 84 -8.69 -0.40 9.70
CA HIS A 84 -8.34 -0.09 11.09
C HIS A 84 -6.86 -0.34 11.39
N THR A 85 -6.25 -1.38 10.81
CA THR A 85 -4.82 -1.62 10.94
C THR A 85 -4.00 -0.49 10.33
N VAL A 86 -4.32 -0.04 9.11
CA VAL A 86 -3.64 1.12 8.49
C VAL A 86 -3.85 2.39 9.29
N TYR A 87 -5.04 2.57 9.88
CA TYR A 87 -5.32 3.69 10.78
C TYR A 87 -4.41 3.65 12.02
N LEU A 88 -4.33 2.51 12.71
CA LEU A 88 -3.48 2.32 13.88
C LEU A 88 -1.98 2.37 13.54
N GLU A 89 -1.55 1.80 12.42
CA GLU A 89 -0.18 1.88 11.87
C GLU A 89 0.25 3.35 11.74
N ARG A 90 -0.61 4.17 11.14
CA ARG A 90 -0.34 5.59 10.91
C ARG A 90 -0.37 6.39 12.22
N MET A 91 -1.18 5.99 13.19
CA MET A 91 -1.16 6.56 14.54
C MET A 91 0.10 6.17 15.33
N ILE A 92 0.63 4.96 15.16
CA ILE A 92 1.95 4.60 15.69
C ILE A 92 3.02 5.46 15.01
N GLY A 93 2.95 5.63 13.69
CA GLY A 93 3.82 6.54 12.94
C GLY A 93 3.78 7.98 13.48
N ARG A 94 2.59 8.48 13.82
CA ARG A 94 2.40 9.79 14.49
C ARG A 94 3.12 9.85 15.84
N SER A 95 2.99 8.82 16.66
CA SER A 95 3.67 8.77 17.97
C SER A 95 5.19 8.73 17.85
N MET A 96 5.70 8.18 16.76
CA MET A 96 7.15 8.04 16.53
C MET A 96 7.78 9.26 15.85
N GLU A 97 7.11 9.83 14.85
CA GLU A 97 7.68 10.82 13.91
C GLU A 97 6.87 12.13 13.85
N GLY A 98 5.72 12.20 14.53
CA GLY A 98 4.85 13.37 14.57
C GLY A 98 3.74 13.38 13.52
N GLU A 99 2.83 14.35 13.67
CA GLU A 99 1.64 14.49 12.81
C GLU A 99 1.96 14.71 11.32
N PRO A 100 2.95 15.53 10.92
CA PRO A 100 3.29 15.68 9.50
C PRO A 100 3.67 14.36 8.83
N PHE A 101 4.29 13.42 9.58
CA PHE A 101 4.61 12.09 9.04
C PHE A 101 3.35 11.25 8.84
N ARG A 102 2.39 11.27 9.78
CA ARG A 102 1.08 10.61 9.61
C ARG A 102 0.37 11.11 8.36
N GLN A 103 0.30 12.43 8.19
CA GLN A 103 -0.31 13.10 7.06
C GLN A 103 0.37 12.74 5.74
N PHE A 104 1.71 12.74 5.73
CA PHE A 104 2.50 12.32 4.58
C PHE A 104 2.22 10.87 4.17
N LYS A 105 2.13 9.95 5.13
CA LYS A 105 1.79 8.54 4.87
C LYS A 105 0.35 8.38 4.38
N ALA A 106 -0.60 9.15 4.92
CA ALA A 106 -2.00 9.18 4.48
C ALA A 106 -2.13 9.66 3.03
N ALA A 107 -1.46 10.76 2.67
CA ALA A 107 -1.41 11.25 1.30
C ALA A 107 -0.73 10.26 0.34
N GLY A 108 0.30 9.54 0.82
CA GLY A 108 0.90 8.39 0.14
C GLY A 108 -0.13 7.31 -0.20
N GLY A 109 -0.86 6.86 0.81
CA GLY A 109 -1.89 5.83 0.69
C GLY A 109 -3.02 6.19 -0.28
N TRP A 110 -3.46 7.45 -0.29
CA TRP A 110 -4.45 7.93 -1.27
C TRP A 110 -4.00 7.71 -2.73
N LYS A 111 -2.71 7.88 -3.02
CA LYS A 111 -2.16 7.64 -4.36
C LYS A 111 -2.11 6.15 -4.70
N GLU A 112 -1.75 5.30 -3.74
CA GLU A 112 -1.78 3.84 -3.92
C GLU A 112 -3.21 3.32 -4.12
N LEU A 113 -4.22 3.96 -3.51
CA LEU A 113 -5.63 3.68 -3.81
C LEU A 113 -5.99 4.07 -5.24
N GLN A 114 -5.59 5.26 -5.68
CA GLN A 114 -5.81 5.73 -7.05
C GLN A 114 -5.21 4.78 -8.08
N ASP A 115 -3.98 4.31 -7.86
CA ASP A 115 -3.30 3.35 -8.72
C ASP A 115 -4.05 2.01 -8.82
N SER A 116 -4.61 1.52 -7.71
CA SER A 116 -5.39 0.29 -7.68
C SER A 116 -6.74 0.48 -8.37
N VAL A 117 -7.47 1.56 -8.09
CA VAL A 117 -8.72 1.89 -8.79
C VAL A 117 -8.49 2.03 -10.30
N ASN A 118 -7.40 2.66 -10.72
CA ASN A 118 -7.03 2.78 -12.14
C ASN A 118 -6.70 1.41 -12.76
N THR A 119 -6.07 0.52 -11.99
CA THR A 119 -5.73 -0.85 -12.43
C THR A 119 -6.98 -1.71 -12.61
N PHE A 120 -7.92 -1.69 -11.66
CA PHE A 120 -9.16 -2.47 -11.73
C PHE A 120 -10.19 -1.86 -12.68
N GLY A 121 -10.16 -0.53 -12.84
CA GLY A 121 -11.20 0.28 -13.49
C GLY A 121 -12.18 0.86 -12.47
N ALA A 122 -12.56 2.13 -12.66
CA ALA A 122 -13.38 2.89 -11.70
C ALA A 122 -14.79 2.31 -11.46
N ASN A 123 -15.30 1.48 -12.36
CA ASN A 123 -16.62 0.85 -12.24
C ASN A 123 -16.54 -0.62 -11.77
N ASN A 124 -15.35 -1.11 -11.42
CA ASN A 124 -15.16 -2.49 -11.02
C ASN A 124 -15.67 -2.71 -9.57
N PRO A 125 -16.61 -3.63 -9.32
CA PRO A 125 -17.15 -3.87 -7.97
C PRO A 125 -16.11 -4.29 -6.92
N LEU A 126 -14.95 -4.81 -7.33
CA LEU A 126 -13.83 -5.12 -6.43
C LEU A 126 -13.14 -3.86 -5.86
N THR A 127 -13.55 -2.68 -6.32
CA THR A 127 -13.14 -1.39 -5.74
C THR A 127 -14.15 -0.86 -4.71
N ASN A 128 -15.24 -1.59 -4.44
CA ASN A 128 -16.10 -1.32 -3.29
C ASN A 128 -15.33 -1.57 -1.98
N LEU A 129 -15.67 -0.84 -0.93
CA LEU A 129 -15.09 -1.09 0.40
C LEU A 129 -15.64 -2.39 0.99
N VAL A 130 -16.92 -2.68 0.72
CA VAL A 130 -17.58 -3.96 1.00
C VAL A 130 -18.00 -4.58 -0.35
N PRO A 131 -17.10 -5.33 -1.01
CA PRO A 131 -17.44 -6.00 -2.27
C PRO A 131 -18.33 -7.22 -2.01
N SER A 132 -19.16 -7.56 -3.00
CA SER A 132 -19.79 -8.88 -3.05
C SER A 132 -18.77 -9.89 -3.55
N LEU A 133 -18.48 -10.93 -2.78
CA LEU A 133 -17.50 -11.98 -3.14
C LEU A 133 -18.16 -13.29 -3.62
N GLN A 134 -19.47 -13.27 -3.85
CA GLN A 134 -20.16 -14.40 -4.49
C GLN A 134 -19.49 -14.74 -5.83
N ASP A 135 -19.03 -15.99 -5.96
CA ASP A 135 -18.34 -16.54 -7.15
C ASP A 135 -17.04 -15.82 -7.55
N VAL A 136 -16.43 -15.08 -6.62
CA VAL A 136 -15.12 -14.42 -6.79
C VAL A 136 -14.08 -15.13 -5.94
N ASP A 137 -12.95 -15.49 -6.55
CA ASP A 137 -11.78 -15.94 -5.80
C ASP A 137 -11.26 -14.77 -4.93
N PRO A 138 -11.15 -14.89 -3.60
CA PRO A 138 -10.65 -13.82 -2.74
C PRO A 138 -9.29 -13.26 -3.17
N ASP A 139 -8.42 -14.08 -3.77
CA ASP A 139 -7.12 -13.63 -4.28
C ASP A 139 -7.26 -12.64 -5.45
N ASP A 140 -8.38 -12.67 -6.19
CA ASP A 140 -8.69 -11.70 -7.25
C ASP A 140 -9.19 -10.36 -6.69
N ALA A 141 -9.77 -10.38 -5.49
CA ALA A 141 -10.18 -9.17 -4.76
C ALA A 141 -9.02 -8.51 -4.00
N PHE A 142 -7.92 -9.24 -3.78
CA PHE A 142 -6.75 -8.73 -3.07
C PHE A 142 -6.13 -7.51 -3.79
N SER A 143 -6.12 -6.37 -3.08
CA SER A 143 -5.67 -5.08 -3.59
C SER A 143 -5.38 -4.10 -2.45
N SER A 144 -4.91 -2.88 -2.75
CA SER A 144 -4.81 -1.82 -1.72
C SER A 144 -6.16 -1.16 -1.38
N VAL A 145 -7.27 -1.57 -2.02
CA VAL A 145 -8.60 -0.97 -1.78
C VAL A 145 -9.05 -1.10 -0.33
N PRO A 146 -9.16 -2.30 0.29
CA PRO A 146 -9.65 -2.42 1.67
C PRO A 146 -8.76 -1.69 2.68
N TYR A 147 -7.45 -1.61 2.42
CA TYR A 147 -6.46 -0.88 3.21
C TYR A 147 -6.72 0.62 3.16
N GLU A 148 -6.65 1.21 1.97
CA GLU A 148 -6.57 2.66 1.80
C GLU A 148 -7.95 3.32 1.72
N LYS A 149 -8.95 2.64 1.15
CA LYS A 149 -10.34 3.12 1.17
C LYS A 149 -10.93 2.99 2.58
N GLY A 150 -10.59 1.92 3.30
CA GLY A 150 -10.94 1.73 4.71
C GLY A 150 -10.29 2.79 5.59
N PHE A 151 -8.99 3.01 5.44
CA PHE A 151 -8.31 4.12 6.13
C PHE A 151 -8.94 5.48 5.80
N ALA A 152 -9.23 5.76 4.52
CA ALA A 152 -9.78 7.04 4.12
C ALA A 152 -11.15 7.32 4.77
N LEU A 153 -12.00 6.29 4.93
CA LEU A 153 -13.26 6.39 5.67
C LEU A 153 -13.00 6.74 7.14
N LEU A 154 -12.11 6.01 7.80
CA LEU A 154 -11.79 6.23 9.22
C LEU A 154 -11.17 7.61 9.45
N TYR A 155 -10.30 8.06 8.57
CA TYR A 155 -9.70 9.39 8.61
C TYR A 155 -10.75 10.49 8.36
N HIS A 156 -11.68 10.28 7.42
CA HIS A 156 -12.80 11.21 7.21
C HIS A 156 -13.70 11.31 8.45
N LEU A 157 -14.00 10.17 9.09
CA LEU A 157 -14.77 10.15 10.33
C LEU A 157 -14.01 10.82 11.48
N GLU A 158 -12.69 10.64 11.57
CA GLU A 158 -11.84 11.36 12.52
C GLU A 158 -12.01 12.88 12.39
N GLU A 159 -11.90 13.42 11.17
CA GLU A 159 -12.07 14.86 10.90
C GLU A 159 -13.46 15.36 11.32
N LEU A 160 -14.51 14.59 11.01
CA LEU A 160 -15.89 14.95 11.35
C LEU A 160 -16.20 14.86 12.85
N LEU A 161 -15.59 13.90 13.55
CA LEU A 161 -15.96 13.53 14.91
C LEU A 161 -15.08 14.17 15.98
N GLY A 162 -14.16 15.06 15.61
CA GLY A 162 -13.43 15.93 16.55
C GLY A 162 -11.94 15.60 16.69
N GLY A 163 -11.33 15.01 15.68
CA GLY A 163 -9.88 14.82 15.59
C GLY A 163 -9.36 13.49 16.13
N PRO A 164 -8.04 13.25 15.99
CA PRO A 164 -7.43 11.95 16.19
C PRO A 164 -7.55 11.42 17.62
N GLU A 165 -7.49 12.28 18.64
CA GLU A 165 -7.61 11.83 20.03
C GLU A 165 -9.03 11.32 20.34
N VAL A 166 -10.05 12.01 19.81
CA VAL A 166 -11.46 11.61 19.99
C VAL A 166 -11.74 10.31 19.24
N PHE A 167 -11.28 10.20 18.00
CA PHE A 167 -11.52 9.02 17.18
C PHE A 167 -10.72 7.80 17.65
N MET A 168 -9.48 7.98 18.12
CA MET A 168 -8.73 6.88 18.74
C MET A 168 -9.42 6.35 20.01
N GLY A 169 -10.13 7.21 20.75
CA GLY A 169 -11.02 6.79 21.84
C GLY A 169 -12.10 5.82 21.38
N PHE A 170 -12.74 6.08 20.23
CA PHE A 170 -13.67 5.14 19.60
C PHE A 170 -12.97 3.85 19.17
N VAL A 171 -11.82 3.92 18.49
CA VAL A 171 -11.09 2.74 18.01
C VAL A 171 -10.75 1.81 19.18
N LYS A 172 -10.24 2.35 20.30
CA LYS A 172 -9.96 1.58 21.52
C LYS A 172 -11.23 0.93 22.09
N SER A 173 -12.34 1.68 22.14
CA SER A 173 -13.63 1.18 22.61
C SER A 173 -14.19 0.07 21.70
N TYR A 174 -14.04 0.21 20.39
CA TYR A 174 -14.42 -0.79 19.39
C TYR A 174 -13.62 -2.08 19.58
N ILE A 175 -12.30 -1.98 19.73
CA ILE A 175 -11.43 -3.13 20.01
C ILE A 175 -11.89 -3.87 21.26
N GLN A 176 -12.21 -3.13 22.35
CA GLN A 176 -12.68 -3.73 23.60
C GLN A 176 -14.07 -4.38 23.46
N MET A 177 -14.99 -3.74 22.74
CA MET A 177 -16.37 -4.23 22.56
C MET A 177 -16.42 -5.56 21.81
N PHE A 178 -15.57 -5.70 20.79
CA PHE A 178 -15.59 -6.87 19.89
C PHE A 178 -14.43 -7.84 20.13
N ALA A 179 -13.65 -7.66 21.20
CA ALA A 179 -12.51 -8.51 21.52
C ALA A 179 -12.91 -10.00 21.60
N TYR A 180 -12.07 -10.88 21.04
CA TYR A 180 -12.29 -12.33 20.94
C TYR A 180 -13.50 -12.72 20.10
N GLY A 181 -13.97 -11.81 19.25
CA GLY A 181 -15.12 -12.01 18.40
C GLY A 181 -14.87 -11.58 16.96
N SER A 182 -15.95 -11.59 16.18
CA SER A 182 -15.92 -11.15 14.79
C SER A 182 -17.05 -10.19 14.50
N ALA A 183 -16.79 -9.19 13.65
CA ALA A 183 -17.71 -8.11 13.33
C ALA A 183 -18.04 -8.02 11.83
N THR A 184 -19.27 -7.62 11.53
CA THR A 184 -19.68 -7.13 10.20
C THR A 184 -19.57 -5.61 10.13
N THR A 185 -19.58 -5.06 8.91
CA THR A 185 -19.65 -3.60 8.68
C THR A 185 -20.83 -2.97 9.41
N ASP A 186 -21.99 -3.63 9.44
CA ASP A 186 -23.19 -3.11 10.12
C ASP A 186 -23.05 -3.13 11.64
N GLU A 187 -22.48 -4.18 12.22
CA GLU A 187 -22.19 -4.26 13.65
C GLU A 187 -21.21 -3.14 14.06
N TRP A 188 -20.15 -2.91 13.27
CA TRP A 188 -19.21 -1.80 13.46
C TRP A 188 -19.91 -0.44 13.36
N LYS A 189 -20.71 -0.22 12.32
CA LYS A 189 -21.42 1.06 12.09
C LYS A 189 -22.43 1.33 13.20
N ASN A 190 -23.21 0.33 13.62
CA ASN A 190 -24.15 0.47 14.73
C ASN A 190 -23.42 0.84 16.04
N TYR A 191 -22.24 0.26 16.28
CA TYR A 191 -21.44 0.61 17.44
C TYR A 191 -20.87 2.04 17.35
N LEU A 192 -20.45 2.49 16.16
CA LEU A 192 -20.04 3.88 15.92
C LEU A 192 -21.15 4.87 16.29
N PHE A 193 -22.39 4.62 15.84
CA PHE A 193 -23.56 5.45 16.17
C PHE A 193 -23.88 5.41 17.67
N THR A 194 -23.67 4.27 18.32
CA THR A 194 -23.88 4.13 19.77
C THR A 194 -22.83 4.92 20.56
N TYR A 195 -21.55 4.84 20.17
CA TYR A 195 -20.44 5.54 20.82
C TYR A 195 -20.58 7.06 20.64
N PHE A 196 -20.89 7.50 19.43
CA PHE A 196 -21.08 8.91 19.09
C PHE A 196 -22.57 9.31 19.06
N LYS A 197 -23.35 8.83 20.04
CA LYS A 197 -24.79 9.12 20.15
C LYS A 197 -25.13 10.63 20.14
N ASP A 198 -24.22 11.47 20.63
CA ASP A 198 -24.39 12.93 20.68
C ASP A 198 -23.95 13.63 19.37
N LYS A 199 -23.47 12.87 18.37
CA LYS A 199 -23.06 13.34 17.04
C LYS A 199 -23.77 12.59 15.90
N VAL A 200 -24.91 11.98 16.18
CA VAL A 200 -25.70 11.24 15.17
C VAL A 200 -26.08 12.14 13.99
N ASP A 201 -26.35 13.43 14.21
CA ASP A 201 -26.63 14.39 13.13
C ASP A 201 -25.44 14.58 12.17
N VAL A 202 -24.21 14.45 12.67
CA VAL A 202 -23.00 14.48 11.82
C VAL A 202 -22.84 13.15 11.08
N LEU A 203 -23.04 12.02 11.76
CA LEU A 203 -22.96 10.68 11.14
C LEU A 203 -24.03 10.45 10.07
N ASN A 204 -25.21 11.06 10.22
CA ASN A 204 -26.29 11.00 9.24
C ASN A 204 -25.99 11.77 7.94
N GLN A 205 -24.99 12.67 7.94
CA GLN A 205 -24.55 13.40 6.76
C GLN A 205 -23.49 12.63 5.94
N VAL A 206 -22.94 11.55 6.51
CA VAL A 206 -21.99 10.69 5.79
C VAL A 206 -22.75 9.86 4.75
N ASP A 207 -22.31 9.93 3.49
CA ASP A 207 -22.84 9.10 2.41
C ASP A 207 -22.33 7.65 2.54
N TRP A 208 -22.95 6.90 3.45
CA TRP A 208 -22.55 5.54 3.79
C TRP A 208 -22.61 4.58 2.59
N ASP A 209 -23.59 4.75 1.69
CA ASP A 209 -23.71 3.88 0.53
C ASP A 209 -22.61 4.16 -0.50
N ALA A 210 -22.25 5.44 -0.70
CA ALA A 210 -21.10 5.80 -1.53
C ALA A 210 -19.78 5.29 -0.96
N TRP A 211 -19.58 5.39 0.36
CA TRP A 211 -18.36 4.88 1.00
C TRP A 211 -18.25 3.35 0.94
N MET A 212 -19.34 2.63 1.19
CA MET A 212 -19.31 1.17 1.36
C MET A 212 -19.45 0.41 0.04
N PHE A 213 -20.40 0.82 -0.80
CA PHE A 213 -20.94 -0.02 -1.88
C PHE A 213 -20.76 0.57 -3.28
N THR A 214 -20.18 1.77 -3.39
CA THR A 214 -19.92 2.40 -4.70
C THR A 214 -18.47 2.18 -5.15
N PRO A 215 -18.25 1.72 -6.40
CA PRO A 215 -16.92 1.47 -6.93
C PRO A 215 -16.19 2.78 -7.21
N GLY A 216 -14.87 2.70 -7.36
CA GLY A 216 -14.00 3.82 -7.66
C GLY A 216 -13.42 4.50 -6.41
N MET A 217 -13.00 5.75 -6.58
CA MET A 217 -12.46 6.56 -5.47
C MET A 217 -13.56 6.95 -4.48
N PRO A 218 -13.23 7.19 -3.20
CA PRO A 218 -14.19 7.67 -2.21
C PRO A 218 -14.95 8.94 -2.63
N PRO A 219 -16.17 9.17 -2.11
CA PRO A 219 -16.96 10.37 -2.42
C PRO A 219 -16.32 11.66 -1.88
N VAL A 220 -15.45 11.54 -0.87
CA VAL A 220 -14.75 12.67 -0.25
C VAL A 220 -13.26 12.37 -0.23
N LYS A 221 -12.45 13.31 -0.74
CA LYS A 221 -10.99 13.31 -0.57
C LYS A 221 -10.65 14.12 0.69
N PRO A 222 -10.07 13.50 1.73
CA PRO A 222 -9.59 14.24 2.89
C PRO A 222 -8.50 15.24 2.49
N GLN A 223 -8.39 16.34 3.24
CA GLN A 223 -7.32 17.31 3.06
C GLN A 223 -6.13 16.88 3.90
N TYR A 224 -4.97 16.71 3.27
CA TYR A 224 -3.75 16.28 3.95
C TYR A 224 -2.77 17.45 4.05
N ASP A 225 -2.07 17.55 5.19
CA ASP A 225 -0.90 18.41 5.30
C ASP A 225 0.18 17.95 4.31
N THR A 226 0.70 18.89 3.53
CA THR A 226 1.71 18.62 2.50
C THR A 226 3.12 18.98 2.92
N THR A 227 3.35 19.39 4.17
CA THR A 227 4.65 19.94 4.62
C THR A 227 5.84 19.04 4.27
N LEU A 228 5.72 17.71 4.48
CA LEU A 228 6.78 16.76 4.12
C LEU A 228 6.80 16.39 2.64
N ALA A 229 5.70 16.60 1.92
CA ALA A 229 5.55 16.30 0.49
C ALA A 229 5.94 17.48 -0.42
N ASP A 230 5.96 18.72 0.06
CA ASP A 230 6.19 19.92 -0.74
C ASP A 230 7.50 19.85 -1.55
N ALA A 231 8.59 19.38 -0.94
CA ALA A 231 9.86 19.20 -1.64
C ALA A 231 9.79 18.12 -2.73
N CYS A 232 9.05 17.03 -2.48
CA CYS A 232 8.82 15.96 -3.44
C CYS A 232 8.00 16.45 -4.64
N ILE A 233 6.94 17.22 -4.36
CA ILE A 233 6.06 17.84 -5.36
C ILE A 233 6.83 18.85 -6.20
N ALA A 234 7.62 19.72 -5.56
CA ALA A 234 8.42 20.70 -6.28
C ALA A 234 9.44 20.02 -7.22
N LEU A 235 10.12 18.97 -6.75
CA LEU A 235 11.09 18.25 -7.57
C LEU A 235 10.42 17.46 -8.71
N SER A 236 9.28 16.80 -8.44
CA SER A 236 8.54 16.08 -9.49
C SER A 236 8.07 17.03 -10.58
N GLN A 237 7.50 18.18 -10.20
CA GLN A 237 7.03 19.20 -11.14
C GLN A 237 8.16 19.79 -11.97
N ARG A 238 9.36 19.97 -11.39
CA ARG A 238 10.56 20.36 -12.17
C ARG A 238 10.89 19.34 -13.25
N TRP A 239 10.87 18.04 -12.92
CA TRP A 239 11.16 16.98 -13.89
C TRP A 239 10.07 16.82 -14.96
N ILE A 240 8.80 16.96 -14.59
CA ILE A 240 7.66 16.84 -15.51
C ILE A 240 7.67 17.98 -16.55
N LYS A 241 8.02 19.21 -16.12
CA LYS A 241 8.01 20.41 -16.97
C LYS A 241 9.31 20.65 -17.73
N ALA A 242 10.37 19.91 -17.41
CA ALA A 242 11.67 20.08 -18.03
C ALA A 242 11.61 19.79 -19.53
N THR A 243 12.36 20.57 -20.30
CA THR A 243 12.72 20.26 -21.67
C THR A 243 14.13 19.68 -21.70
N GLU A 244 14.60 19.21 -22.86
CA GLU A 244 15.97 18.69 -23.00
C GLU A 244 17.05 19.70 -22.60
N GLN A 245 16.79 21.00 -22.74
CA GLN A 245 17.74 22.07 -22.39
C GLN A 245 17.85 22.24 -20.87
N ASP A 246 16.75 22.01 -20.16
CA ASP A 246 16.66 22.13 -18.69
C ASP A 246 17.35 20.97 -17.97
N LEU A 247 17.58 19.84 -18.65
CA LEU A 247 18.17 18.63 -18.07
C LEU A 247 19.55 18.85 -17.44
N SER A 248 20.31 19.82 -17.94
CA SER A 248 21.61 20.20 -17.39
C SER A 248 21.53 20.88 -16.00
N SER A 249 20.34 21.36 -15.61
CA SER A 249 20.12 22.06 -14.33
C SER A 249 20.02 21.12 -13.13
N PHE A 250 19.68 19.84 -13.35
CA PHE A 250 19.53 18.85 -12.28
C PHE A 250 20.88 18.40 -11.73
N LYS A 251 20.96 18.28 -10.41
CA LYS A 251 22.20 17.96 -9.68
C LYS A 251 21.92 16.98 -8.56
N VAL A 252 22.92 16.19 -8.17
CA VAL A 252 22.85 15.25 -7.02
C VAL A 252 22.27 15.91 -5.76
N SER A 253 22.57 17.20 -5.56
CA SER A 253 22.09 18.00 -4.44
C SER A 253 20.56 18.16 -4.37
N ASP A 254 19.83 17.97 -5.48
CA ASP A 254 18.37 18.04 -5.53
C ASP A 254 17.72 16.96 -4.65
N MET A 255 18.32 15.77 -4.58
CA MET A 255 17.81 14.64 -3.79
C MET A 255 18.48 14.48 -2.42
N LYS A 256 19.65 15.10 -2.20
CA LYS A 256 20.39 15.00 -0.93
C LYS A 256 19.58 15.32 0.34
N PRO A 257 18.66 16.30 0.36
CA PRO A 257 17.88 16.59 1.57
C PRO A 257 16.68 15.65 1.77
N LEU A 258 16.33 14.82 0.78
CA LEU A 258 15.15 13.96 0.84
C LEU A 258 15.44 12.69 1.64
N SER A 259 14.55 12.36 2.58
CA SER A 259 14.54 11.04 3.23
C SER A 259 14.15 9.93 2.25
N SER A 260 14.43 8.66 2.60
CA SER A 260 13.97 7.50 1.81
C SER A 260 12.45 7.53 1.55
N HIS A 261 11.65 7.99 2.52
CA HIS A 261 10.20 8.18 2.37
C HIS A 261 9.85 9.25 1.33
N GLN A 262 10.57 10.37 1.33
CA GLN A 262 10.38 11.45 0.35
C GLN A 262 10.85 11.06 -1.05
N VAL A 263 11.90 10.24 -1.18
CA VAL A 263 12.30 9.68 -2.47
C VAL A 263 11.23 8.74 -3.02
N ILE A 264 10.64 7.89 -2.18
CA ILE A 264 9.51 7.02 -2.56
C ILE A 264 8.34 7.87 -3.06
N GLU A 265 7.99 8.93 -2.34
CA GLU A 265 6.92 9.85 -2.72
C GLU A 265 7.22 10.58 -4.04
N PHE A 266 8.43 11.13 -4.20
CA PHE A 266 8.88 11.78 -5.43
C PHE A 266 8.71 10.86 -6.65
N LEU A 267 9.17 9.61 -6.56
CA LEU A 267 9.01 8.64 -7.64
C LEU A 267 7.53 8.22 -7.84
N SER A 268 6.73 8.19 -6.77
CA SER A 268 5.29 7.91 -6.87
C SER A 268 4.58 9.01 -7.64
N LEU A 269 4.88 10.28 -7.35
CA LEU A 269 4.32 11.42 -8.08
C LEU A 269 4.64 11.36 -9.57
N LEU A 270 5.87 11.01 -9.95
CA LEU A 270 6.24 10.83 -11.35
C LEU A 270 5.49 9.68 -12.03
N LEU A 271 5.17 8.62 -11.29
CA LEU A 271 4.38 7.50 -11.81
C LEU A 271 2.90 7.84 -12.01
N GLN A 272 2.36 8.90 -11.39
CA GLN A 272 0.99 9.33 -11.64
C GLN A 272 0.81 10.10 -12.95
N GLU A 273 1.92 10.54 -13.54
CA GLU A 273 1.93 11.31 -14.77
C GLU A 273 2.05 10.43 -16.02
N ALA A 274 1.95 11.07 -17.19
CA ALA A 274 2.35 10.45 -18.44
C ALA A 274 3.82 9.99 -18.39
N ALA A 275 4.17 8.97 -19.17
CA ALA A 275 5.55 8.48 -19.23
C ALA A 275 6.51 9.61 -19.60
N LEU A 276 7.56 9.79 -18.80
CA LEU A 276 8.60 10.78 -19.07
C LEU A 276 9.36 10.44 -20.36
N PRO A 277 9.95 11.43 -21.04
CA PRO A 277 10.83 11.15 -22.17
C PRO A 277 12.03 10.29 -21.76
N LEU A 278 12.49 9.43 -22.67
CA LEU A 278 13.66 8.56 -22.43
C LEU A 278 14.91 9.36 -22.00
N THR A 279 15.10 10.55 -22.55
CA THR A 279 16.20 11.46 -22.18
C THR A 279 16.15 11.89 -20.71
N HIS A 280 14.95 12.04 -20.15
CA HIS A 280 14.75 12.47 -18.77
C HIS A 280 15.12 11.35 -17.80
N VAL A 281 14.63 10.13 -18.01
CA VAL A 281 14.99 9.00 -17.14
C VAL A 281 16.47 8.65 -17.25
N LYS A 282 17.07 8.75 -18.44
CA LYS A 282 18.53 8.59 -18.59
C LYS A 282 19.29 9.66 -17.79
N LYS A 283 18.83 10.92 -17.82
CA LYS A 283 19.42 11.99 -17.01
C LYS A 283 19.22 11.78 -15.51
N MET A 284 18.05 11.31 -15.08
CA MET A 284 17.81 10.95 -13.67
C MET A 284 18.80 9.89 -13.19
N GLN A 285 19.06 8.85 -13.99
CA GLN A 285 20.08 7.85 -13.62
C GLN A 285 21.46 8.48 -13.51
N GLU A 286 21.86 9.29 -14.49
CA GLU A 286 23.17 9.95 -14.50
C GLU A 286 23.39 10.81 -13.24
N VAL A 287 22.36 11.53 -12.81
CA VAL A 287 22.46 12.51 -11.71
C VAL A 287 22.19 11.90 -10.34
N TYR A 288 21.32 10.90 -10.23
CA TYR A 288 20.86 10.37 -8.93
C TYR A 288 21.27 8.93 -8.63
N ASP A 289 21.79 8.20 -9.62
CA ASP A 289 22.22 6.80 -9.49
C ASP A 289 21.16 5.88 -8.83
N LEU A 290 19.90 6.01 -9.24
CA LEU A 290 18.78 5.26 -8.67
C LEU A 290 18.89 3.74 -8.90
N ASN A 291 19.64 3.30 -9.94
CA ASN A 291 19.96 1.89 -10.16
C ASN A 291 20.73 1.25 -8.99
N ALA A 292 21.49 2.03 -8.21
CA ALA A 292 22.26 1.53 -7.07
C ALA A 292 21.42 1.40 -5.78
N SER A 293 20.17 1.85 -5.77
CA SER A 293 19.32 1.80 -4.57
C SER A 293 19.04 0.37 -4.12
N LYS A 294 19.30 0.11 -2.83
CA LYS A 294 18.98 -1.16 -2.14
C LYS A 294 17.59 -1.17 -1.53
N ASN A 295 16.94 -0.01 -1.42
CA ASN A 295 15.57 0.08 -0.92
C ASN A 295 14.60 -0.44 -1.99
N ALA A 296 13.88 -1.51 -1.66
CA ALA A 296 12.98 -2.17 -2.62
C ALA A 296 11.84 -1.26 -3.11
N GLU A 297 11.28 -0.40 -2.25
CA GLU A 297 10.20 0.51 -2.65
C GLU A 297 10.68 1.62 -3.61
N ILE A 298 11.92 2.12 -3.43
CA ILE A 298 12.57 3.06 -4.35
C ILE A 298 12.88 2.36 -5.68
N ARG A 299 13.58 1.21 -5.61
CA ARG A 299 14.00 0.45 -6.79
C ARG A 299 12.80 0.03 -7.64
N PHE A 300 11.72 -0.42 -7.01
CA PHE A 300 10.48 -0.79 -7.68
C PHE A 300 9.90 0.36 -8.52
N ARG A 301 9.69 1.53 -7.90
CA ARG A 301 9.10 2.69 -8.59
C ARG A 301 10.00 3.21 -9.70
N TRP A 302 11.30 3.25 -9.43
CA TRP A 302 12.30 3.63 -10.41
C TRP A 302 12.27 2.72 -11.64
N LEU A 303 12.30 1.39 -11.46
CA LEU A 303 12.26 0.45 -12.58
C LEU A 303 10.95 0.55 -13.37
N ARG A 304 9.81 0.76 -12.71
CA ARG A 304 8.54 1.04 -13.40
C ARG A 304 8.62 2.30 -14.25
N LEU A 305 9.17 3.39 -13.71
CA LEU A 305 9.34 4.66 -14.43
C LEU A 305 10.21 4.46 -15.69
N CYS A 306 11.32 3.73 -15.56
CA CYS A 306 12.22 3.42 -16.67
C CYS A 306 11.54 2.59 -17.77
N VAL A 307 10.83 1.52 -17.41
CA VAL A 307 10.13 0.65 -18.37
C VAL A 307 9.00 1.40 -19.08
N ARG A 308 8.21 2.20 -18.35
CA ARG A 308 7.16 3.06 -18.93
C ARG A 308 7.72 4.09 -19.91
N SER A 309 8.90 4.61 -19.61
CA SER A 309 9.65 5.56 -20.47
C SER A 309 10.39 4.86 -21.62
N ARG A 310 10.12 3.57 -21.85
CA ARG A 310 10.68 2.73 -22.91
C ARG A 310 12.21 2.60 -22.87
N TRP A 311 12.79 2.63 -21.67
CA TRP A 311 14.23 2.45 -21.50
C TRP A 311 14.61 0.96 -21.48
N GLU A 312 15.11 0.49 -22.62
CA GLU A 312 15.45 -0.93 -22.86
C GLU A 312 16.45 -1.52 -21.85
N GLU A 313 17.49 -0.76 -21.49
CA GLU A 313 18.54 -1.21 -20.55
C GLU A 313 17.98 -1.49 -19.14
N ALA A 314 16.79 -0.96 -18.81
CA ALA A 314 16.10 -1.23 -17.55
C ALA A 314 15.29 -2.53 -17.53
N VAL A 315 14.96 -3.12 -18.68
CA VAL A 315 14.12 -4.32 -18.76
C VAL A 315 14.77 -5.52 -18.04
N PRO A 316 16.06 -5.85 -18.25
CA PRO A 316 16.71 -6.92 -17.51
C PRO A 316 16.73 -6.68 -16.00
N MET A 317 16.88 -5.42 -15.56
CA MET A 317 16.85 -5.06 -14.13
C MET A 317 15.45 -5.21 -13.52
N ALA A 318 14.41 -4.82 -14.27
CA ALA A 318 13.00 -5.00 -13.89
C ALA A 318 12.65 -6.49 -13.77
N MET A 319 13.01 -7.30 -14.76
CA MET A 319 12.78 -8.75 -14.72
C MET A 319 13.57 -9.42 -13.60
N LYS A 320 14.83 -9.04 -13.40
CA LYS A 320 15.62 -9.55 -12.27
C LYS A 320 14.95 -9.27 -10.93
N MET A 321 14.47 -8.04 -10.70
CA MET A 321 13.74 -7.73 -9.47
C MET A 321 12.42 -8.50 -9.37
N ALA A 322 11.71 -8.71 -10.48
CA ALA A 322 10.46 -9.47 -10.49
C ALA A 322 10.65 -10.97 -10.19
N THR A 323 11.83 -11.53 -10.42
CA THR A 323 12.11 -12.96 -10.24
C THR A 323 13.02 -13.31 -9.05
N ASP A 324 13.86 -12.39 -8.58
CA ASP A 324 14.72 -12.61 -7.39
C ASP A 324 13.94 -12.57 -6.07
N GLN A 325 12.76 -11.96 -6.09
CA GLN A 325 11.83 -11.89 -4.97
C GLN A 325 10.39 -12.09 -5.47
N GLY A 326 9.48 -12.47 -4.58
CA GLY A 326 8.11 -12.88 -4.90
C GLY A 326 7.02 -11.97 -4.35
N ARG A 327 7.36 -10.84 -3.71
CA ARG A 327 6.35 -9.93 -3.14
C ARG A 327 5.48 -9.40 -4.27
N MET A 328 4.19 -9.74 -4.24
CA MET A 328 3.26 -9.46 -5.34
C MET A 328 3.12 -7.98 -5.65
N LYS A 329 3.25 -7.11 -4.64
CA LYS A 329 3.32 -5.65 -4.79
C LYS A 329 4.37 -5.21 -5.81
N PHE A 330 5.50 -5.92 -5.91
CA PHE A 330 6.58 -5.62 -6.85
C PHE A 330 6.51 -6.51 -8.09
N THR A 331 6.38 -7.81 -7.90
CA THR A 331 6.44 -8.81 -8.97
C THR A 331 5.33 -8.61 -10.00
N ARG A 332 4.07 -8.45 -9.58
CA ARG A 332 2.94 -8.32 -10.51
C ARG A 332 3.04 -7.07 -11.38
N PRO A 333 3.24 -5.85 -10.83
CA PRO A 333 3.35 -4.66 -11.66
C PRO A 333 4.58 -4.70 -12.58
N LEU A 334 5.74 -5.20 -12.13
CA LEU A 334 6.92 -5.29 -13.00
C LEU A 334 6.70 -6.21 -14.19
N PHE A 335 6.07 -7.37 -13.99
CA PHE A 335 5.66 -8.23 -15.11
C PHE A 335 4.68 -7.53 -16.05
N ARG A 336 3.66 -6.84 -15.53
CA ARG A 336 2.69 -6.08 -16.35
C ARG A 336 3.37 -4.99 -17.18
N GLU A 337 4.24 -4.18 -16.58
CA GLU A 337 4.92 -3.07 -17.27
C GLU A 337 5.76 -3.59 -18.43
N VAL A 338 6.59 -4.63 -18.23
CA VAL A 338 7.39 -5.22 -19.31
C VAL A 338 6.51 -5.89 -20.36
N PHE A 339 5.41 -6.55 -19.96
CA PHE A 339 4.46 -7.14 -20.89
C PHE A 339 3.75 -6.11 -21.78
N THR A 340 3.52 -4.89 -21.28
CA THR A 340 2.99 -3.76 -22.07
C THR A 340 4.05 -3.02 -22.89
N PHE A 341 5.31 -3.44 -22.81
CA PHE A 341 6.37 -2.99 -23.70
C PHE A 341 6.48 -3.97 -24.86
N ASP A 342 5.87 -3.63 -26.00
CA ASP A 342 5.64 -4.57 -27.12
C ASP A 342 6.90 -5.35 -27.54
N LYS A 343 8.07 -4.70 -27.57
CA LYS A 343 9.36 -5.33 -27.88
C LYS A 343 9.74 -6.46 -26.91
N TYR A 344 9.31 -6.39 -25.66
CA TYR A 344 9.67 -7.28 -24.56
C TYR A 344 8.51 -8.13 -24.05
N ARG A 345 7.35 -8.09 -24.71
CA ARG A 345 6.17 -8.87 -24.35
C ARG A 345 6.47 -10.37 -24.22
N ASP A 346 7.12 -10.93 -25.25
CA ASP A 346 7.48 -12.35 -25.28
C ASP A 346 8.58 -12.69 -24.26
N GLU A 347 9.44 -11.71 -23.93
CA GLU A 347 10.45 -11.89 -22.88
C GLU A 347 9.80 -11.99 -21.50
N ALA A 348 8.82 -11.13 -21.17
CA ALA A 348 8.07 -11.22 -19.92
C ALA A 348 7.37 -12.59 -19.77
N VAL A 349 6.75 -13.08 -20.85
CA VAL A 349 6.10 -14.41 -20.86
C VAL A 349 7.11 -15.54 -20.67
N ARG A 350 8.23 -15.53 -21.41
CA ARG A 350 9.30 -16.54 -21.27
C ARG A 350 9.90 -16.54 -19.86
N MET A 351 10.17 -15.36 -19.30
CA MET A 351 10.70 -15.21 -17.93
C MET A 351 9.73 -15.75 -16.88
N PHE A 352 8.44 -15.46 -17.02
CA PHE A 352 7.42 -16.03 -16.14
C PHE A 352 7.38 -17.56 -16.26
N GLN A 353 7.31 -18.11 -17.48
CA GLN A 353 7.22 -19.55 -17.70
C GLN A 353 8.42 -20.31 -17.13
N SER A 354 9.64 -19.78 -17.25
CA SER A 354 10.85 -20.42 -16.71
C SER A 354 10.91 -20.42 -15.17
N HIS A 355 10.23 -19.48 -14.51
CA HIS A 355 10.21 -19.38 -13.04
C HIS A 355 8.93 -19.91 -12.40
N ARG A 356 7.85 -20.12 -13.18
CA ARG A 356 6.51 -20.46 -12.68
C ARG A 356 6.50 -21.62 -11.67
N GLY A 357 7.29 -22.67 -11.94
CA GLY A 357 7.37 -23.85 -11.05
C GLY A 357 8.03 -23.59 -9.69
N ALA A 358 8.73 -22.48 -9.52
CA ALA A 358 9.41 -22.08 -8.29
C ALA A 358 8.75 -20.87 -7.59
N MET A 359 7.70 -20.29 -8.18
CA MET A 359 6.96 -19.18 -7.61
C MET A 359 5.97 -19.67 -6.55
N HIS A 360 5.61 -18.80 -5.59
CA HIS A 360 4.48 -19.07 -4.71
C HIS A 360 3.21 -19.31 -5.55
N PRO A 361 2.36 -20.32 -5.25
CA PRO A 361 1.22 -20.69 -6.09
C PRO A 361 0.27 -19.53 -6.41
N VAL A 362 -0.07 -18.72 -5.40
CA VAL A 362 -0.91 -17.51 -5.54
C VAL A 362 -0.27 -16.50 -6.49
N THR A 363 1.01 -16.21 -6.31
CA THR A 363 1.76 -15.29 -7.19
C THR A 363 1.81 -15.81 -8.62
N ALA A 364 2.04 -17.11 -8.80
CA ALA A 364 2.06 -17.74 -10.12
C ALA A 364 0.70 -17.63 -10.82
N GLY A 365 -0.41 -17.87 -10.09
CA GLY A 365 -1.76 -17.73 -10.60
C GLY A 365 -2.09 -16.31 -11.04
N LEU A 366 -1.81 -15.33 -10.18
CA LEU A 366 -2.11 -13.92 -10.46
C LEU A 366 -1.22 -13.33 -11.57
N VAL A 367 0.07 -13.67 -11.63
CA VAL A 367 0.94 -13.24 -12.73
C VAL A 367 0.51 -13.89 -14.05
N ALA A 368 0.07 -15.15 -14.05
CA ALA A 368 -0.47 -15.78 -15.26
C ALA A 368 -1.70 -15.02 -15.80
N LYS A 369 -2.63 -14.63 -14.91
CA LYS A 369 -3.79 -13.79 -15.26
C LYS A 369 -3.35 -12.44 -15.83
N ASP A 370 -2.43 -11.75 -15.15
CA ASP A 370 -1.89 -10.46 -15.59
C ASP A 370 -1.24 -10.52 -16.99
N LEU A 371 -0.56 -11.63 -17.31
CA LEU A 371 0.10 -11.88 -18.60
C LEU A 371 -0.82 -12.52 -19.64
N LYS A 372 -2.12 -12.72 -19.32
CA LYS A 372 -3.11 -13.37 -20.19
C LYS A 372 -2.72 -14.78 -20.64
N ILE A 373 -1.99 -15.49 -19.80
CA ILE A 373 -1.61 -16.89 -20.04
C ILE A 373 -2.75 -17.75 -19.50
N GLN A 374 -3.45 -18.45 -20.41
CA GLN A 374 -4.51 -19.37 -20.03
C GLN A 374 -3.97 -20.42 -19.05
N ALA A 375 -4.76 -20.78 -18.03
CA ALA A 375 -4.47 -21.95 -17.24
C ALA A 375 -4.45 -23.15 -18.20
N SER A 376 -3.28 -23.76 -18.41
CA SER A 376 -3.24 -25.05 -19.06
C SER A 376 -4.10 -26.00 -18.22
N SER A 377 -5.10 -26.62 -18.84
CA SER A 377 -5.81 -27.77 -18.30
C SER A 377 -4.83 -28.93 -18.17
N SER A 378 -3.93 -28.87 -17.20
CA SER A 378 -3.02 -29.94 -16.81
C SER A 378 -3.44 -30.35 -15.40
N SER A 379 -4.45 -31.23 -15.39
CA SER A 379 -4.68 -32.33 -14.44
C SER A 379 -3.88 -32.30 -13.14
N LEU A 380 -4.61 -32.12 -12.03
CA LEU A 380 -4.31 -32.73 -10.73
C LEU A 380 -4.05 -34.23 -10.88
#